data_AF-A0A7K7BJ73-F1
#
_entry.id   AF-A0A7K7BJ73-F1
#
_cell.length_a   1.000
_cell.length_b   1.000
_cell.length_c   1.000
_cell.angle_alpha   90.00
_cell.angle_beta   90.00
_cell.angle_gamma   90.00
#
_symmetry.space_group_name_H-M   'P 1'
#
loop_
_entity.id
_entity.type
_entity.pdbx_description
1 polymer ?
#
loop_
_entity_poly.entity_id
_entity_poly.type
_entity_poly.pdbx_seq_one_letter_code
_entity_poly.pdbx_strand_id
1 'polypeptide(L)' 'MSCYNQCQPCCQPCGPTPLASSCNEPCCRQCQSSTIVIQPSPVVVTLPGPILSSFPQNT' A
#
# COMPACT_ATOMS: atom_id res chain seq x y z
N MET A 1 1.11 10.17 5.54
CA MET A 1 2.59 10.09 5.55
C MET A 1 3.02 9.46 6.86
N SER A 2 3.98 8.54 6.78
CA SER A 2 4.15 7.37 7.65
C SER A 2 4.42 7.66 9.14
N CYS A 3 3.84 6.83 10.01
CA CYS A 3 4.09 6.82 11.46
C CYS A 3 5.44 6.16 11.79
N TYR A 4 6.55 6.83 11.43
CA TYR A 4 7.92 6.36 11.75
C TYR A 4 8.53 7.01 13.00
N ASN A 5 7.80 7.86 13.72
CA ASN A 5 8.28 8.32 15.02
C ASN A 5 8.22 7.13 15.98
N GLN A 6 9.38 6.74 16.52
CA GLN A 6 9.46 5.74 17.58
C GLN A 6 8.41 6.07 18.63
N CYS A 7 7.62 5.07 19.04
CA CYS A 7 6.69 5.20 20.16
C CYS A 7 7.51 5.72 21.35
N GLN A 8 7.39 7.01 21.64
CA GLN A 8 8.01 7.58 22.82
C GLN A 8 7.39 6.82 23.99
N PRO A 9 8.18 6.12 24.81
CA PRO A 9 7.62 5.28 25.85
C PRO A 9 6.65 6.13 26.66
N CYS A 10 5.41 5.64 26.81
CA CYS A 10 4.34 6.32 27.56
C CYS A 10 4.74 6.62 29.02
N CYS A 11 5.88 6.10 29.46
CA CYS A 11 6.46 6.22 30.77
C CYS A 11 7.68 7.17 30.67
N GLN A 12 7.55 8.44 31.08
CA GLN A 12 8.72 9.27 31.38
C GLN A 12 9.42 8.69 32.61
N PRO A 13 10.67 8.22 32.54
CA PRO A 13 11.41 7.86 33.75
C PRO A 13 11.96 9.15 34.35
N CYS A 14 11.37 9.59 35.46
CA CYS A 14 11.99 10.59 36.32
C CYS A 14 13.14 9.93 37.10
N GLY A 15 14.35 9.85 36.54
CA GLY A 15 15.58 9.61 37.31
C GLY A 15 16.46 8.43 36.87
N PRO A 16 17.70 8.34 37.42
CA PRO A 16 18.71 7.39 36.99
C PRO A 16 18.52 6.03 37.68
N THR A 17 17.62 5.20 37.17
CA THR A 17 17.55 3.79 37.56
C THR A 17 17.09 2.96 36.37
N PRO A 18 17.82 1.89 35.96
CA PRO A 18 17.35 1.00 34.92
C PRO A 18 16.36 0.01 35.54
N LEU A 19 15.18 0.48 35.93
CA LEU A 19 14.08 -0.44 36.17
C LEU A 19 13.59 -0.89 34.80
N ALA A 20 13.65 -2.21 34.57
CA ALA A 20 13.05 -2.88 33.43
C ALA A 20 11.51 -2.80 33.48
N SER A 21 10.94 -1.60 33.48
CA SER A 21 9.52 -1.37 33.28
C SER A 21 9.28 -1.21 31.79
N SER A 22 9.23 -2.32 31.05
CA SER A 22 8.59 -2.26 29.74
C SER A 22 7.12 -1.96 29.99
N CYS A 23 6.64 -0.78 29.59
CA CYS A 23 5.21 -0.47 29.63
C CYS A 23 4.50 -1.58 28.84
N ASN A 24 3.61 -2.35 29.48
CA ASN A 24 2.88 -3.46 28.83
C ASN A 24 1.61 -2.96 28.13
N GLU A 25 1.28 -1.69 28.32
CA GLU A 25 0.14 -1.06 27.67
C GLU A 25 0.39 -0.89 26.17
N PRO A 26 -0.62 -1.18 25.32
CA PRO A 26 -0.46 -1.04 23.88
C PRO A 26 -0.20 0.42 23.51
N CYS A 27 1.01 0.72 23.02
CA CYS A 27 1.33 2.00 22.39
C CYS A 27 0.71 2.06 20.99
N CYS A 28 -0.62 2.06 20.92
CA CYS A 28 -1.34 2.25 19.66
C CYS A 28 -1.61 3.74 19.46
N ARG A 29 -0.93 4.37 18.50
CA ARG A 29 -1.30 5.71 18.02
C ARG A 29 -2.27 5.57 16.85
N GLN A 30 -3.34 6.34 16.84
CA GLN A 30 -4.24 6.41 15.70
C GLN A 30 -3.55 7.21 14.58
N CYS A 31 -3.00 6.47 13.62
CA CYS A 31 -2.36 7.04 12.44
C CYS A 31 -3.40 7.40 11.39
N GLN A 32 -3.04 8.35 10.50
CA GLN A 32 -3.83 8.61 9.30
C GLN A 32 -3.90 7.34 8.43
N SER A 33 -4.98 7.19 7.68
CA SER A 33 -5.14 6.08 6.72
C SER A 33 -3.97 6.03 5.75
N SER A 34 -3.40 4.84 5.56
CA SER A 34 -2.37 4.59 4.56
C SER A 34 -3.00 4.28 3.21
N THR A 35 -2.50 4.90 2.14
CA THR A 35 -2.89 4.54 0.77
C THR A 35 -1.88 3.55 0.20
N ILE A 36 -2.33 2.36 -0.18
CA ILE A 36 -1.51 1.36 -0.88
C ILE A 36 -2.00 1.30 -2.33
N VAL A 37 -1.09 1.39 -3.28
CA VAL A 37 -1.38 1.26 -4.71
C VAL A 37 -0.74 -0.03 -5.21
N ILE A 38 -1.54 -0.87 -5.86
CA ILE A 38 -1.06 -2.08 -6.54
C ILE A 38 -0.88 -1.72 -8.02
N GLN A 39 0.35 -1.85 -8.52
CA GLN A 39 0.69 -1.62 -9.92
C GLN A 39 0.86 -2.99 -10.62
N PRO A 40 -0.16 -3.48 -11.36
CA PRO A 40 -0.02 -4.71 -12.12
C PRO A 40 0.90 -4.50 -13.34
N SER A 41 1.48 -5.60 -13.84
CA SER A 41 2.24 -5.57 -15.10
C SER A 41 1.34 -5.23 -16.29
N PRO A 42 1.85 -4.53 -17.31
CA PRO A 42 1.10 -4.24 -18.53
C PRO A 42 0.74 -5.53 -19.28
N VAL A 43 -0.46 -5.57 -19.85
CA VAL A 43 -0.96 -6.69 -20.66
C VAL A 43 -1.08 -6.26 -22.11
N VAL A 44 -0.54 -7.07 -23.03
CA VAL A 44 -0.69 -6.86 -24.48
C VAL A 44 -1.92 -7.61 -24.95
N VAL A 45 -2.78 -6.95 -25.72
CA VAL A 45 -3.96 -7.54 -26.34
C VAL A 45 -3.81 -7.48 -27.86
N THR A 46 -3.98 -8.63 -28.52
CA THR A 46 -4.03 -8.72 -29.98
C THR A 46 -5.50 -8.75 -30.42
N LEU A 47 -5.89 -7.82 -31.29
CA LEU A 47 -7.21 -7.82 -31.90
C LEU A 47 -7.17 -8.61 -33.22
N PRO A 48 -8.21 -9.42 -33.53
CA PRO A 48 -8.32 -10.05 -34.83
C PRO A 48 -8.40 -8.99 -35.92
N GLY A 49 -7.75 -9.24 -37.07
CA GLY A 49 -7.75 -8.33 -38.20
C GLY A 49 -9.16 -8.06 -38.75
N PRO A 50 -9.35 -6.97 -39.50
CA PRO A 50 -10.64 -6.65 -40.11
C PRO A 50 -11.05 -7.74 -41.11
N ILE A 51 -12.29 -8.19 -41.02
CA ILE A 51 -12.87 -9.10 -42.01
C ILE A 51 -13.28 -8.27 -43.23
N LEU A 52 -12.58 -8.44 -44.34
CA LEU A 52 -12.95 -7.83 -45.62
C LEU A 52 -13.84 -8.80 -46.39
N SER A 53 -15.14 -8.49 -46.47
CA SER A 53 -16.08 -9.20 -47.34
C SER A 53 -16.11 -8.52 -48.70
N SER A 54 -15.78 -9.25 -49.77
CA SER A 54 -15.94 -8.79 -51.16
C SER A 54 -17.11 -9.53 -51.79
N PHE A 55 -18.05 -8.79 -52.36
CA PHE A 55 -19.15 -9.35 -53.14
C PHE A 55 -18.74 -9.41 -54.62
N PRO A 56 -18.89 -10.55 -55.31
CA PRO A 56 -18.57 -10.63 -56.73
C PRO A 56 -19.52 -9.73 -57.52
N GLN A 57 -18.97 -8.80 -58.32
CA GLN A 57 -19.75 -8.03 -59.29
C GLN A 57 -20.01 -8.94 -60.50
N ASN A 58 -21.26 -9.38 -60.66
CA ASN A 58 -21.72 -9.98 -61.90
C ASN A 58 -21.93 -8.84 -62.91
N THR A 59 -21.16 -8.82 -63.99
CA THR A 59 -21.31 -7.87 -65.11
C THR A 59 -21.96 -8.59 -66.27
#